data_AF-K8PPM0-F1
#
_entry.id   AF-K8PPM0-F1
#
_cell.length_a   1.000
_cell.length_b   1.000
_cell.length_c   1.000
_cell.angle_alpha   90.00
_cell.angle_beta   90.00
_cell.angle_gamma   90.00
#
_symmetry.space_group_name_H-M   'P 1'
#
loop_
_entity.id
_entity.type
_entity.pdbx_description
1 polymer ?
#
loop_
_entity_poly.entity_id
_entity_poly.type
_entity_poly.pdbx_seq_one_letter_code
_entity_poly.pdbx_strand_id
1 'polypeptide(L)'
;MTRLAHFFSEIHFRSNANGLVEKSSCPLPLSETQLGETSGMSIATVNRHLQKLRRSRAADLSGRVVVANFPKLNSIADFDPEYFHLQVQPKV
;
A
#
# COMPACT_ATOMS: atom_id res chain seq x y z
N MET A 1 5.32 7.43 -8.29
CA MET A 1 4.84 7.34 -6.89
C MET A 1 3.53 6.58 -6.81
N THR A 2 2.56 6.96 -7.63
CA THR A 2 1.24 6.36 -7.85
C THR A 2 1.23 4.84 -7.70
N ARG A 3 2.06 4.09 -8.45
CA ARG A 3 2.08 2.62 -8.44
C ARG A 3 2.37 1.97 -7.06
N LEU A 4 3.28 2.53 -6.27
CA LEU A 4 3.67 1.97 -4.97
C LEU A 4 2.64 2.30 -3.89
N ALA A 5 2.07 3.51 -3.96
CA ALA A 5 0.99 3.92 -3.09
C ALA A 5 -0.34 3.21 -3.43
N HIS A 6 -0.62 2.94 -4.72
CA HIS A 6 -1.71 2.07 -5.18
C HIS A 6 -1.55 0.66 -4.62
N PHE A 7 -0.38 0.06 -4.77
CA PHE A 7 -0.10 -1.28 -4.25
C PHE A 7 -0.34 -1.36 -2.73
N PHE A 8 0.12 -0.38 -1.97
CA PHE A 8 -0.14 -0.33 -0.53
C PHE A 8 -1.62 -0.11 -0.18
N SER A 9 -2.34 0.69 -0.97
CA SER A 9 -3.78 0.90 -0.80
C SER A 9 -4.56 -0.39 -1.06
N GLU A 10 -4.20 -1.15 -2.11
CA GLU A 10 -4.83 -2.44 -2.44
C GLU A 10 -4.55 -3.49 -1.36
N ILE A 11 -3.30 -3.63 -0.91
CA ILE A 11 -2.96 -4.58 0.15
C ILE A 11 -3.67 -4.23 1.44
N HIS A 12 -3.67 -2.96 1.83
CA HIS A 12 -4.41 -2.50 3.00
C HIS A 12 -5.92 -2.80 2.87
N PHE A 13 -6.52 -2.50 1.72
CA PHE A 13 -7.93 -2.76 1.46
C PHE A 13 -8.28 -4.26 1.53
N ARG A 14 -7.50 -5.12 0.87
CA ARG A 14 -7.69 -6.58 0.88
C ARG A 14 -7.45 -7.17 2.26
N SER A 15 -6.43 -6.73 2.97
CA SER A 15 -6.19 -7.15 4.37
C SER A 15 -7.33 -6.69 5.28
N ASN A 16 -7.87 -5.49 5.08
CA ASN A 16 -8.99 -4.96 5.86
C ASN A 16 -10.27 -5.79 5.63
N ALA A 17 -10.58 -6.11 4.38
CA ALA A 17 -11.72 -6.97 4.02
C ALA A 17 -11.62 -8.39 4.62
N ASN A 18 -10.41 -8.88 4.89
CA ASN A 18 -10.17 -10.16 5.54
C ASN A 18 -10.01 -10.07 7.06
N GLY A 19 -10.11 -8.88 7.67
CA GLY A 19 -9.88 -8.68 9.11
C GLY A 19 -8.42 -8.87 9.54
N LEU A 20 -7.48 -8.82 8.61
CA LEU A 20 -6.04 -9.00 8.83
C LEU A 20 -5.29 -7.68 9.08
N VAL A 21 -6.01 -6.55 9.12
CA VAL A 21 -5.42 -5.25 9.50
C VAL A 21 -5.42 -5.14 11.02
N GLU A 22 -4.23 -5.10 11.59
CA GLU A 22 -4.03 -4.89 13.01
C GLU A 22 -3.50 -3.47 13.22
N LYS A 23 -4.29 -2.61 13.88
CA LYS A 23 -3.90 -1.22 14.21
C LYS A 23 -3.40 -0.40 13.00
N SER A 24 -4.07 -0.53 11.85
CA SER A 24 -3.68 0.12 10.58
C SER A 24 -2.37 -0.38 9.98
N SER A 25 -1.89 -1.55 10.43
CA SER A 25 -0.78 -2.26 9.82
C SER A 25 -1.26 -3.57 9.22
N CYS A 26 -0.70 -3.94 8.06
CA CYS A 26 -0.92 -5.24 7.45
C CYS A 26 0.42 -5.95 7.23
N PRO A 27 0.46 -7.28 7.43
CA PRO A 27 1.66 -8.05 7.16
C PRO A 27 1.95 -8.02 5.66
N LEU A 28 3.15 -7.55 5.30
CA LEU A 28 3.66 -7.61 3.94
C LEU A 28 5.05 -8.26 3.98
N PRO A 29 5.17 -9.57 3.71
CA PRO A 29 6.44 -10.28 3.72
C PRO A 29 7.25 -10.00 2.44
N LEU A 30 7.31 -8.74 2.01
CA LEU A 30 8.11 -8.28 0.87
C LEU A 30 9.11 -7.24 1.33
N SER A 31 10.37 -7.45 0.98
CA SER A 31 11.44 -6.47 1.15
C SER A 31 11.37 -5.37 0.07
N GLU A 32 12.04 -4.24 0.33
CA GLU A 32 12.18 -3.14 -0.64
C GLU A 32 12.77 -3.63 -1.98
N THR A 33 13.68 -4.60 -1.92
CA THR A 33 14.28 -5.27 -3.09
C THR A 33 13.23 -6.01 -3.90
N GLN A 34 12.44 -6.87 -3.26
CA GLN A 34 11.38 -7.64 -3.93
C GLN A 34 10.27 -6.74 -4.48
N LEU A 35 9.97 -5.61 -3.81
CA LEU A 35 9.07 -4.59 -4.33
C LEU A 35 9.62 -3.94 -5.60
N GLY A 36 10.93 -3.69 -5.64
CA GLY A 36 11.62 -3.18 -6.83
C GLY A 36 11.53 -4.16 -8.00
N GLU A 37 11.88 -5.42 -7.77
CA GLU A 37 11.82 -6.49 -8.78
C GLU A 37 10.40 -6.68 -9.33
N THR A 38 9.41 -6.76 -8.44
CA THR A 38 8.00 -6.98 -8.81
C THR A 38 7.41 -5.78 -9.55
N SER A 39 7.82 -4.56 -9.19
CA SER A 39 7.28 -3.34 -9.79
C SER A 39 8.07 -2.84 -11.00
N GLY A 40 9.17 -3.51 -11.35
CA GLY A 40 10.14 -3.04 -12.36
C GLY A 40 10.82 -1.72 -11.97
N MET A 41 10.93 -1.43 -10.67
CA MET A 41 11.54 -0.21 -10.14
C MET A 41 12.91 -0.54 -9.51
N SER A 42 13.90 0.32 -9.71
CA SER A 42 15.14 0.24 -8.94
C SER A 42 14.86 0.42 -7.44
N ILE A 43 15.63 -0.26 -6.59
CA ILE A 43 15.61 -0.12 -5.12
C ILE A 43 15.70 1.35 -4.70
N ALA A 44 16.54 2.14 -5.37
CA ALA A 44 16.66 3.58 -5.06
C ALA A 44 15.34 4.35 -5.32
N THR A 45 14.55 3.94 -6.32
CA THR A 45 13.25 4.53 -6.62
C THR A 45 12.19 4.09 -5.61
N VAL A 46 12.21 2.82 -5.19
CA VAL A 46 11.38 2.30 -4.09
C VAL A 46 11.64 3.10 -2.82
N ASN A 47 12.91 3.23 -2.41
CA ASN A 47 13.29 3.93 -1.18
C ASN A 47 12.92 5.41 -1.23
N ARG A 48 13.10 6.08 -2.39
CA ARG A 48 12.63 7.47 -2.57
C ARG A 48 11.11 7.59 -2.42
N HIS A 49 10.33 6.65 -2.95
CA HIS A 49 8.88 6.65 -2.80
C HIS A 49 8.45 6.38 -1.35
N LEU A 50 9.05 5.40 -0.69
CA LEU A 50 8.82 5.09 0.73
C LEU A 50 9.16 6.29 1.61
N GLN A 51 10.30 6.93 1.38
CA GLN A 51 10.70 8.10 2.14
C GLN A 51 9.71 9.26 1.96
N LYS A 52 9.16 9.45 0.76
CA LYS A 52 8.11 10.45 0.52
C LYS A 52 6.79 10.10 1.22
N LEU A 53 6.38 8.82 1.21
CA LEU A 53 5.19 8.33 1.93
C LEU A 53 5.33 8.50 3.45
N ARG A 54 6.54 8.23 3.97
CA ARG A 54 6.88 8.41 5.39
C ARG A 54 6.87 9.88 5.77
N ARG A 55 7.45 10.76 4.94
CA ARG A 55 7.42 12.23 5.14
C ARG A 55 6.00 12.79 5.07
N SER A 56 5.15 12.25 4.20
CA SER A 56 3.76 12.68 4.11
C SER A 56 2.88 12.12 5.23
N ARG A 57 3.40 11.21 6.07
CA ARG A 57 2.64 10.47 7.09
C ARG A 57 1.45 9.70 6.50
N ALA A 58 1.58 9.25 5.26
CA ALA A 58 0.54 8.48 4.60
C ALA A 58 0.70 6.98 4.87
N ALA A 59 1.91 6.46 4.62
CA ALA A 59 2.26 5.08 4.89
C ALA A 59 3.76 4.92 5.17
N ASP A 60 4.12 3.80 5.78
CA ASP A 60 5.50 3.40 6.06
C ASP A 60 5.66 1.90 5.81
N LEU A 61 6.88 1.48 5.46
CA LEU A 61 7.23 0.08 5.29
C LEU A 61 8.38 -0.23 6.25
N SER A 62 8.12 -1.07 7.24
CA SER A 62 9.12 -1.49 8.23
C SER A 62 8.87 -2.94 8.62
N GLY A 63 9.10 -3.86 7.67
CA GLY A 63 8.75 -5.28 7.78
C GLY A 63 7.23 -5.58 7.71
N ARG A 64 6.40 -4.55 7.85
CA ARG A 64 4.95 -4.52 7.60
C ARG A 64 4.60 -3.20 6.93
N VAL A 65 3.49 -3.16 6.19
CA VAL A 65 2.94 -1.91 5.67
C VAL A 65 2.10 -1.28 6.77
N VAL A 66 2.48 -0.07 7.20
CA VAL A 66 1.72 0.72 8.16
C VAL A 66 1.06 1.86 7.41
N VAL A 67 -0.25 1.85 7.32
CA VAL A 67 -1.02 2.94 6.72
C VAL A 67 -1.44 3.90 7.83
N ALA A 68 -0.67 4.97 7.99
CA ALA A 68 -0.94 5.98 9.02
C ALA A 68 -2.14 6.87 8.67
N ASN A 69 -2.39 7.11 7.37
CA ASN A 69 -3.52 7.90 6.91
C ASN A 69 -3.98 7.40 5.54
N PHE A 70 -5.01 6.56 5.53
CA PHE A 70 -5.56 5.95 4.32
C PHE A 70 -6.12 6.98 3.31
N PRO A 71 -6.90 8.01 3.71
CA PRO A 71 -7.30 9.08 2.79
C PRO A 71 -6.13 9.78 2.09
N LYS A 72 -5.05 10.05 2.84
CA LYS A 72 -3.86 10.70 2.30
C LYS A 72 -3.05 9.77 1.41
N LEU A 73 -3.00 8.48 1.74
CA LEU A 73 -2.41 7.45 0.91
C LEU A 73 -3.13 7.37 -0.43
N ASN A 74 -4.47 7.33 -0.43
CA ASN A 74 -5.28 7.32 -1.64
C ASN A 74 -5.06 8.56 -2.50
N SER A 75 -4.98 9.74 -1.90
CA SER A 75 -4.71 10.99 -2.63
C SER A 75 -3.32 11.01 -3.28
N ILE A 76 -2.29 10.47 -2.62
CA ILE A 76 -0.92 10.35 -3.20
C ILE A 76 -0.86 9.25 -4.26
N ALA A 77 -1.65 8.21 -4.04
CA ALA A 77 -1.76 7.10 -4.94
C ALA A 77 -2.55 7.46 -6.20
N ASP A 78 -3.30 8.56 -6.24
CA ASP A 78 -4.34 8.77 -7.27
C ASP A 78 -5.26 7.54 -7.33
N PHE A 79 -5.56 6.98 -6.14
CA PHE A 79 -6.34 5.77 -5.98
C PHE A 79 -7.81 6.10 -6.13
N ASP A 80 -8.40 5.64 -7.22
CA ASP A 80 -9.83 5.69 -7.44
C ASP A 80 -10.49 4.43 -6.84
N PRO A 81 -11.37 4.55 -5.82
CA PRO A 81 -12.14 3.42 -5.33
C PRO A 81 -13.04 2.78 -6.41
N GLU A 82 -13.39 3.47 -7.50
CA GLU A 82 -14.09 2.88 -8.65
C GLU A 82 -13.21 1.88 -9.43
N TYR A 83 -11.88 1.96 -9.30
CA TYR A 83 -10.96 0.93 -9.82
C TYR A 83 -11.21 -0.45 -9.19
N PHE A 84 -11.90 -0.50 -8.05
CA PHE A 84 -12.34 -1.72 -7.35
C PHE A 84 -13.71 -2.24 -7.80
N HIS A 85 -14.12 -2.04 -9.06
CA HIS A 85 -15.15 -2.88 -9.70
C HIS A 85 -14.77 -4.37 -9.80
N LEU A 86 -13.65 -4.79 -9.23
CA LEU A 86 -13.34 -6.18 -8.90
C LEU A 86 -14.13 -6.62 -7.67
N GLN A 87 -15.38 -7.02 -7.94
CA GLN A 87 -16.18 -7.98 -7.18
C GLN A 87 -15.85 -8.06 -5.69
N VAL A 88 -16.46 -7.17 -4.90
CA VAL A 88 -16.88 -7.54 -3.56
C VAL A 88 -17.85 -8.71 -3.76
N GLN A 89 -17.33 -9.94 -3.78
CA GLN A 89 -18.17 -11.10 -3.58
C GLN A 89 -18.73 -10.96 -2.17
N PRO A 90 -20.05 -10.81 -2.00
CA PRO A 90 -20.64 -10.75 -0.68
C PRO A 90 -20.26 -12.04 0.03
N LYS A 91 -19.67 -11.90 1.20
CA LYS A 91 -19.41 -13.02 2.10
C LYS A 91 -20.78 -13.53 2.55
N VAL A 92 -21.25 -14.61 1.91
CA VAL A 92 -22.40 -15.42 2.37
C VAL A 92 -22.03 -16.21 3.61
#